data_AF-A0A7C3TQF1-F1
#
_entry.id   AF-A0A7C3TQF1-F1
#
_cell.length_a   1.000
_cell.length_b   1.000
_cell.length_c   1.000
_cell.angle_alpha   90.00
_cell.angle_beta   90.00
_cell.angle_gamma   90.00
#
_symmetry.space_group_name_H-M   'P 1'
#
loop_
_entity.id
_entity.type
_entity.pdbx_description
1 polymer ?
#
loop_
_entity_poly.entity_id
_entity_poly.type
_entity_poly.pdbx_seq_one_letter_code
_entity_poly.pdbx_strand_id
1 'polypeptide(L)'
;MKMLHNDKNEFLKILERTSAQTGFPLRLLEKDYYITIILSKINELNKDLVFKGATALSKIYYSYYRLSEDLDFTLKLSQEPTRAIRRNAMKPIKESIKAFL
;
A
#
# COMPACT_ATOMS: atom_id res chain seq x y z
N MET A 1 -12.29 11.91 9.31
CA MET A 1 -12.62 10.47 9.40
C MET A 1 -11.72 9.84 10.46
N LYS A 2 -12.28 9.10 11.42
CA LYS A 2 -11.51 8.44 12.49
C LYS A 2 -10.87 7.16 11.93
N MET A 3 -9.55 7.00 12.04
CA MET A 3 -8.86 5.78 11.60
C MET A 3 -8.95 4.69 12.69
N LEU A 4 -8.94 3.41 12.30
CA LEU A 4 -9.03 2.29 13.25
C LEU A 4 -7.83 2.29 14.21
N HIS A 5 -6.62 2.51 13.68
CA HIS A 5 -5.38 2.56 14.47
C HIS A 5 -5.31 3.71 15.49
N ASN A 6 -6.25 4.66 15.49
CA ASN A 6 -6.27 5.75 16.47
C ASN A 6 -6.62 5.25 17.88
N ASP A 7 -7.31 4.11 18.00
CA ASP A 7 -7.53 3.40 19.26
C ASP A 7 -6.76 2.08 19.23
N LYS A 8 -5.56 2.06 19.81
CA LYS A 8 -4.66 0.89 19.73
C LYS A 8 -5.27 -0.36 20.35
N ASN A 9 -6.06 -0.22 21.42
CA ASN A 9 -6.66 -1.35 22.11
C ASN A 9 -7.77 -1.97 21.26
N GLU A 10 -8.63 -1.14 20.68
CA GLU A 10 -9.69 -1.63 19.80
C GLU A 10 -9.11 -2.16 18.48
N PHE A 11 -8.08 -1.52 17.94
CA PHE A 11 -7.40 -1.97 16.73
C PHE A 11 -6.78 -3.36 16.92
N LEU A 12 -6.09 -3.60 18.04
CA LEU A 12 -5.53 -4.92 18.34
C LEU A 12 -6.62 -6.00 18.42
N LYS A 13 -7.74 -5.73 19.10
CA LYS A 13 -8.86 -6.67 19.19
C LYS A 13 -9.44 -7.02 17.82
N ILE A 14 -9.55 -6.05 16.92
CA ILE A 14 -10.02 -6.26 15.54
C ILE A 14 -9.03 -7.16 14.80
N LEU A 15 -7.72 -6.90 14.92
CA LEU A 15 -6.68 -7.72 14.28
C LEU A 15 -6.68 -9.16 14.81
N GLU A 16 -6.79 -9.36 16.13
CA GLU A 16 -6.88 -10.69 16.75
C GLU A 16 -8.10 -11.47 16.25
N ARG A 17 -9.28 -10.84 16.23
CA ARG A 17 -10.51 -11.46 15.70
C ARG A 17 -10.39 -11.82 14.22
N THR A 18 -9.83 -10.91 13.43
CA THR A 18 -9.63 -11.12 11.99
C THR A 18 -8.62 -12.26 11.74
N SER A 19 -7.55 -12.30 12.54
CA SER A 19 -6.54 -13.36 12.49
C SER A 19 -7.17 -14.72 12.80
N ALA A 20 -7.99 -14.81 13.85
CA ALA A 20 -8.70 -16.03 14.22
C ALA A 20 -9.70 -16.49 13.15
N GLN A 21 -10.36 -15.56 12.45
CA GLN A 21 -11.37 -15.88 11.43
C GLN A 21 -10.75 -16.28 10.08
N THR A 22 -9.65 -15.63 9.70
CA THR A 22 -9.04 -15.79 8.36
C THR A 22 -7.86 -16.75 8.34
N GLY A 23 -7.25 -17.02 9.50
CA GLY A 23 -5.99 -17.75 9.61
C GLY A 23 -4.76 -16.93 9.23
N PHE A 24 -4.91 -15.66 8.83
CA PHE A 24 -3.76 -14.82 8.51
C PHE A 24 -2.99 -14.38 9.76
N PRO A 25 -1.66 -14.35 9.72
CA PRO A 25 -0.86 -13.86 10.85
C PRO A 25 -1.20 -12.42 11.21
N LEU A 26 -1.39 -12.16 12.52
CA LEU A 26 -1.75 -10.83 13.05
C LEU A 26 -0.84 -9.70 12.53
N ARG A 27 0.48 -9.94 12.55
CA ARG A 27 1.47 -8.99 12.04
C ARG A 27 1.26 -8.63 10.55
N LEU A 28 0.86 -9.60 9.74
CA LEU A 28 0.62 -9.37 8.32
C LEU A 28 -0.70 -8.64 8.10
N LEU A 29 -1.72 -8.88 8.92
CA LEU A 29 -2.98 -8.12 8.88
C LEU A 29 -2.77 -6.65 9.25
N GLU A 30 -1.97 -6.38 10.28
CA GLU A 30 -1.60 -5.01 10.64
C GLU A 30 -0.90 -4.31 9.46
N LYS A 31 0.08 -4.98 8.86
CA LYS A 31 0.80 -4.44 7.71
C LYS A 31 -0.11 -4.22 6.50
N ASP A 32 -0.99 -5.17 6.20
CA ASP A 32 -1.96 -5.06 5.10
C ASP A 32 -2.91 -3.86 5.27
N TYR A 33 -3.32 -3.58 6.51
CA TYR A 33 -4.12 -2.40 6.84
C TYR A 33 -3.40 -1.09 6.49
N TYR A 34 -2.13 -0.92 6.89
CA TYR A 34 -1.36 0.28 6.55
C TYR A 34 -1.05 0.38 5.05
N ILE A 35 -0.73 -0.74 4.39
CA ILE A 35 -0.59 -0.80 2.92
C ILE A 35 -1.87 -0.29 2.24
N THR A 36 -3.04 -0.68 2.75
CA THR A 36 -4.34 -0.25 2.22
C THR A 36 -4.57 1.25 2.42
N ILE A 37 -4.15 1.81 3.56
CA ILE A 37 -4.18 3.26 3.79
C ILE A 37 -3.31 4.00 2.77
N ILE A 38 -2.08 3.54 2.54
CA ILE A 38 -1.16 4.15 1.56
C ILE A 38 -1.78 4.08 0.16
N LEU A 39 -2.30 2.91 -0.23
CA LEU A 39 -2.97 2.72 -1.53
C LEU A 39 -4.19 3.65 -1.70
N SER A 40 -4.96 3.91 -0.63
CA SER A 40 -6.11 4.82 -0.70
C SER A 40 -5.73 6.26 -1.06
N LYS A 41 -4.46 6.64 -0.84
CA LYS A 41 -3.91 7.97 -1.11
C LYS A 41 -2.92 7.99 -2.27
N ILE A 42 -2.81 6.91 -3.03
CA ILE A 42 -1.80 6.81 -4.10
C ILE A 42 -1.89 7.92 -5.15
N ASN A 43 -3.11 8.36 -5.49
CA ASN A 43 -3.31 9.45 -6.46
C ASN A 43 -2.77 10.79 -5.95
N GLU A 44 -2.69 10.97 -4.62
CA GLU A 44 -2.07 12.15 -3.99
C GLU A 44 -0.54 12.09 -4.10
N LEU A 45 0.05 10.88 -4.16
CA LEU A 45 1.49 10.70 -4.35
C LEU A 45 1.91 11.10 -5.77
N ASN A 46 1.24 10.56 -6.79
CA ASN A 46 1.40 10.90 -8.21
C ASN A 46 0.33 10.18 -9.05
N LYS A 47 -0.42 10.93 -9.88
CA LYS A 47 -1.48 10.39 -10.75
C LYS A 47 -1.03 9.41 -11.84
N ASP A 48 0.26 9.42 -12.17
CA ASP A 48 0.86 8.56 -13.20
C ASP A 48 1.42 7.25 -12.62
N LEU A 49 1.33 7.04 -11.30
CA LEU A 49 1.63 5.75 -10.68
C LEU A 49 0.54 4.72 -11.00
N VAL A 50 0.95 3.62 -11.58
CA VAL A 50 0.10 2.47 -11.88
C VAL A 50 0.44 1.35 -10.91
N PHE A 51 -0.54 0.94 -10.10
CA PHE A 51 -0.40 -0.16 -9.16
C PHE A 51 -0.32 -1.51 -9.88
N LYS A 52 0.64 -2.35 -9.47
CA LYS A 52 0.93 -3.65 -10.09
C LYS A 52 1.50 -4.64 -9.06
N GLY A 53 2.00 -5.78 -9.55
CA GLY A 53 2.72 -6.75 -8.74
C GLY A 53 1.82 -7.68 -7.93
N ALA A 54 2.43 -8.43 -7.02
CA ALA A 54 1.76 -9.48 -6.26
C ALA A 54 0.63 -8.94 -5.36
N THR A 55 0.81 -7.74 -4.81
CA THR A 55 -0.18 -7.10 -3.93
C THR A 55 -1.38 -6.60 -4.71
N ALA A 56 -1.21 -6.07 -5.92
CA ALA A 56 -2.33 -5.73 -6.80
C ALA A 56 -3.12 -6.98 -7.20
N LEU A 57 -2.42 -8.05 -7.57
CA LEU A 57 -3.04 -9.34 -7.87
C LEU A 57 -3.88 -9.86 -6.70
N SER A 58 -3.31 -9.87 -5.49
CA SER A 58 -4.05 -10.36 -4.31
C SER A 58 -5.28 -9.50 -3.99
N LYS A 59 -5.11 -8.17 -3.91
CA LYS A 59 -6.16 -7.25 -3.46
C LYS A 59 -7.28 -7.01 -4.47
N ILE A 60 -6.97 -7.04 -5.77
CA ILE A 60 -7.89 -6.63 -6.84
C ILE A 60 -8.43 -7.83 -7.63
N TYR A 61 -7.58 -8.82 -7.92
CA TYR A 61 -7.90 -9.86 -8.91
C TYR A 61 -8.22 -11.22 -8.28
N TYR A 62 -7.68 -11.52 -7.10
CA TYR A 62 -7.79 -12.85 -6.49
C TYR A 62 -8.45 -12.84 -5.11
N SER A 63 -9.35 -11.88 -4.86
CA SER A 63 -10.21 -11.86 -3.67
C SER A 63 -9.48 -12.10 -2.34
N TYR A 64 -8.30 -11.49 -2.16
CA TYR A 64 -7.51 -11.60 -0.93
C TYR A 64 -7.09 -13.04 -0.56
N TYR A 65 -6.84 -13.92 -1.54
CA TYR A 65 -6.43 -15.31 -1.27
C TYR A 65 -5.14 -15.46 -0.43
N ARG A 66 -4.28 -14.44 -0.39
CA ARG A 66 -3.11 -14.36 0.50
C ARG A 66 -2.77 -12.91 0.84
N LEU A 67 -2.07 -12.68 1.93
CA LEU A 67 -1.47 -11.35 2.18
C LEU A 67 -0.17 -11.17 1.38
N SER A 68 0.10 -9.93 0.99
CA SER A 68 1.30 -9.52 0.27
C SER A 68 1.77 -8.18 0.82
N GLU A 69 3.08 -8.06 1.02
CA GLU A 69 3.65 -7.03 1.88
C GLU A 69 4.24 -5.83 1.13
N ASP A 70 4.56 -6.01 -0.14
CA ASP A 70 5.28 -5.00 -0.93
C ASP A 70 4.33 -4.21 -1.82
N LEU A 71 4.67 -2.95 -2.10
CA LEU A 71 3.91 -2.11 -3.02
C LEU A 71 4.72 -1.86 -4.29
N ASP A 72 4.26 -2.48 -5.38
CA ASP A 72 4.88 -2.33 -6.69
C ASP A 72 4.12 -1.33 -7.56
N PHE A 73 4.85 -0.40 -8.16
CA PHE A 73 4.30 0.58 -9.08
C PHE A 73 5.08 0.67 -10.38
N THR A 74 4.39 1.06 -11.45
CA THR A 74 5.01 1.58 -12.66
C THR A 74 4.61 3.03 -12.82
N LEU A 75 5.59 3.92 -12.97
CA LEU A 75 5.32 5.31 -13.32
C LEU A 75 5.15 5.43 -14.84
N LYS A 76 3.97 5.87 -15.28
CA LYS A 76 3.74 6.24 -16.69
C LYS A 76 4.51 7.51 -17.02
N LEU A 77 5.30 7.46 -18.09
CA LEU A 77 6.06 8.60 -18.61
C LEU A 77 5.75 8.74 -20.10
N SER A 78 5.70 9.98 -20.60
CA SER A 78 5.25 10.30 -21.95
C SER A 78 6.19 9.83 -23.07
N GLN A 79 7.45 9.51 -22.75
CA GLN A 79 8.49 9.07 -23.68
C GLN A 79 9.43 8.10 -22.96
N GLU A 80 10.25 7.36 -23.73
CA GLU A 80 11.30 6.49 -23.14
C GLU A 80 12.26 7.32 -22.28
N PRO A 81 12.24 7.14 -20.95
CA PRO A 81 12.93 8.04 -20.07
C PRO A 81 14.37 7.59 -19.88
N THR A 82 15.31 8.51 -20.01
CA THR A 82 16.69 8.26 -19.56
C THR A 82 16.74 8.01 -18.04
N ARG A 83 17.85 7.45 -17.54
CA ARG A 83 18.04 7.22 -16.09
C ARG A 83 17.88 8.51 -15.27
N ALA A 84 18.32 9.65 -15.81
CA ALA A 84 18.21 10.95 -15.15
C ALA A 84 16.74 11.41 -15.05
N ILE A 85 15.96 11.25 -16.13
CA ILE A 85 14.53 11.56 -16.15
C ILE A 85 13.79 10.69 -15.13
N ARG A 86 14.03 9.37 -15.12
CA ARG A 86 13.44 8.46 -14.13
C ARG A 86 13.77 8.88 -12.71
N ARG A 87 15.04 9.20 -12.44
CA ARG A 87 15.48 9.64 -11.10
C ARG A 87 14.77 10.93 -10.67
N ASN A 88 14.66 11.91 -11.55
CA ASN A 88 14.02 13.19 -11.23
C ASN A 88 12.51 13.04 -11.04
N ALA A 89 11.84 12.20 -11.84
CA ALA A 89 10.43 11.90 -11.66
C ALA A 89 10.14 11.18 -10.33
N MET A 90 11.08 10.37 -9.82
CA MET A 90 10.94 9.70 -8.52
C MET A 90 11.21 10.57 -7.31
N LYS A 91 11.98 11.65 -7.42
CA LYS A 91 12.27 12.54 -6.29
C LYS A 91 11.00 13.05 -5.58
N PRO A 92 10.02 13.68 -6.27
CA PRO A 92 8.83 14.19 -5.60
C PRO A 92 8.02 13.06 -4.95
N ILE A 93 7.90 11.90 -5.59
CA ILE A 93 7.18 10.74 -5.03
C ILE A 93 7.83 10.26 -3.73
N LYS A 94 9.17 10.17 -3.71
CA LYS A 94 9.92 9.78 -2.51
C LYS A 94 9.75 10.77 -1.36
N GLU A 95 9.66 12.06 -1.65
CA GLU A 95 9.38 13.07 -0.63
C GLU A 95 7.95 12.96 -0.11
N SER A 96 6.95 12.78 -0.98
CA SER A 96 5.55 12.62 -0.57
C SER A 96 5.31 11.36 0.27
N ILE A 97 6.02 10.26 -0.03
CA ILE A 97 5.92 9.02 0.74
C ILE A 97 6.39 9.20 2.20
N LYS A 98 7.33 10.11 2.48
CA LYS A 98 7.79 10.35 3.86
C LYS A 98 6.67 10.80 4.79
N ALA A 99 5.60 11.39 4.28
CA ALA A 99 4.44 11.76 5.10
C ALA A 99 3.65 10.54 5.64
N PHE A 100 3.95 9.34 5.13
CA PHE A 100 3.35 8.08 5.56
C PHE A 100 4.27 7.23 6.45
N LEU A 101 5.54 7.63 6.59
CA LEU A 101 6.56 6.99 7.42
C LEU A 101 6.63 7.68 8.79
#